data_AF-A0A3A8QS65-F1
#
_entry.id   AF-A0A3A8QS65-F1
#
_cell.length_a   1.000
_cell.length_b   1.000
_cell.length_c   1.000
_cell.angle_alpha   90.00
_cell.angle_beta   90.00
_cell.angle_gamma   90.00
#
_symmetry.space_group_name_H-M   'P 1'
#
loop_
_entity.id
_entity.type
_entity.pdbx_description
1 polymer ?
#
loop_
_entity_poly.entity_id
_entity_poly.type
_entity_poly.pdbx_seq_one_letter_code
_entity_poly.pdbx_strand_id
1 'polypeptide(L)'
;MGILGYQLAIIAVLIGVRLVAPQRLLGAALTLTALSIVNLFWPPLIVLQLFTVWGTYRAIAPSAATPEKGKPARVTELLGSVNSFIDGLNTAVDELGADVALKRAIQEATLGLQSGYNIERDGIQSVMESSKERLLADRRRLALSEAGRASFEAKKAELTAAIEKALSESGESVGKTYRSPPQIALTDLTAPVPHENPEVAAAAQRHHASLVREYSKFLADVVARLQREKELRAIFETEMNALAPALLWRIECFEAGGDWQSVASVERARSQRRVP
;
A
#
# COMPACT_ATOMS: atom_id res chain seq x y z
N MET A 1 13.19 -11.71 18.64
CA MET A 1 12.53 -12.44 19.75
C MET A 1 11.02 -12.30 19.60
N GLY A 2 10.34 -12.72 18.54
CA GLY A 2 10.49 -13.90 17.70
C GLY A 2 9.33 -14.82 18.07
N ILE A 3 8.27 -14.88 17.27
CA ILE A 3 7.01 -15.61 17.49
C ILE A 3 7.21 -16.99 18.17
N LEU A 4 8.29 -17.68 17.81
CA LEU A 4 8.76 -18.92 18.44
C LEU A 4 8.93 -18.86 19.97
N GLY A 5 9.49 -17.77 20.51
CA GLY A 5 9.66 -17.60 21.96
C GLY A 5 8.33 -17.50 22.70
N TYR A 6 7.31 -16.93 22.06
CA TYR A 6 5.97 -16.85 22.64
C TYR A 6 5.27 -18.22 22.61
N GLN A 7 5.42 -18.99 21.52
CA GLN A 7 4.93 -20.36 21.45
C GLN A 7 5.61 -21.26 22.50
N LEU A 8 6.93 -21.14 22.69
CA LEU A 8 7.66 -21.87 23.73
C LEU A 8 7.19 -21.50 25.14
N ALA A 9 6.89 -20.23 25.39
CA ALA A 9 6.35 -19.79 26.68
C ALA A 9 4.98 -20.42 26.96
N ILE A 10 4.09 -20.47 25.95
CA ILE A 10 2.78 -21.11 26.07
C ILE A 10 2.93 -22.61 26.38
N ILE A 11 3.80 -23.31 25.66
CA ILE A 11 4.09 -24.73 25.88
C ILE A 11 4.63 -24.94 27.30
N ALA A 12 5.60 -24.14 27.73
CA ALA A 12 6.19 -24.21 29.07
C ALA A 12 5.17 -23.96 30.19
N VAL A 13 4.26 -22.99 30.01
CA VAL A 13 3.19 -22.71 30.97
C VAL A 13 2.22 -23.90 31.07
N LEU A 14 1.80 -24.48 29.95
CA LEU A 14 0.90 -25.63 29.95
C LEU A 14 1.55 -26.87 30.60
N ILE A 15 2.84 -27.12 30.33
CA ILE A 15 3.61 -28.18 30.99
C ILE A 15 3.74 -27.90 32.49
N GLY A 16 4.04 -26.67 32.89
CA GLY A 16 4.13 -26.28 34.30
C GLY A 16 2.82 -26.50 35.06
N VAL A 17 1.69 -26.09 34.47
CA VAL A 17 0.36 -26.34 35.05
C VAL A 17 0.08 -27.84 35.16
N ARG A 18 0.49 -28.63 34.16
CA ARG A 18 0.33 -30.09 34.19
C ARG A 18 1.08 -30.76 35.35
N LEU A 19 2.26 -30.25 35.71
CA LEU A 19 3.10 -30.76 36.79
C LEU A 19 2.57 -30.35 38.17
N VAL A 20 2.13 -29.10 38.33
CA VAL A 20 1.72 -28.55 39.63
C VAL A 20 0.25 -28.85 39.95
N ALA A 21 -0.64 -28.72 38.98
CA ALA A 21 -2.08 -28.78 39.17
C ALA A 21 -2.80 -29.35 37.93
N PRO A 22 -2.70 -30.67 37.66
CA PRO A 22 -3.22 -31.28 36.44
C PRO A 22 -4.73 -31.09 36.24
N GLN A 23 -5.50 -30.96 37.33
CA GLN A 23 -6.94 -30.70 37.27
C GLN A 23 -7.29 -29.30 36.73
N ARG A 24 -6.34 -28.35 36.73
CA ARG A 24 -6.54 -26.97 36.24
C ARG A 24 -6.05 -26.75 34.81
N LEU A 25 -5.57 -27.80 34.13
CA LEU A 25 -4.99 -27.70 32.80
C LEU A 25 -5.96 -27.13 31.77
N LEU A 26 -7.22 -27.57 31.79
CA LEU A 26 -8.26 -27.06 30.90
C LEU A 26 -8.53 -25.57 31.14
N GLY A 27 -8.59 -25.15 32.40
CA GLY A 27 -8.76 -23.75 32.76
C GLY A 27 -7.60 -22.89 32.29
N ALA A 28 -6.36 -23.38 32.38
CA ALA A 28 -5.19 -22.68 31.86
C ALA A 28 -5.20 -22.56 30.33
N ALA A 29 -5.58 -23.61 29.61
CA ALA A 29 -5.69 -23.59 28.15
C ALA A 29 -6.77 -22.60 27.66
N LEU A 30 -7.91 -22.52 28.36
CA LEU A 30 -8.97 -21.55 28.06
C LEU A 30 -8.54 -20.11 28.35
N THR A 31 -7.89 -19.86 29.50
CA THR A 31 -7.36 -18.53 29.84
C THR A 31 -6.30 -18.07 28.84
N LEU A 32 -5.39 -18.96 28.43
CA LEU A 32 -4.40 -18.65 27.41
C LEU A 32 -5.05 -18.39 26.05
N THR A 33 -6.08 -19.14 25.68
CA THR A 33 -6.87 -18.91 24.46
C THR A 33 -7.50 -17.52 24.46
N ALA A 34 -8.19 -17.14 25.53
CA ALA A 34 -8.80 -15.82 25.67
C ALA A 34 -7.74 -14.70 25.62
N LEU A 35 -6.62 -14.88 26.31
CA LEU A 35 -5.51 -13.92 26.29
C LEU A 35 -4.91 -13.78 24.88
N SER A 36 -4.82 -14.88 24.13
CA SER A 36 -4.30 -14.90 22.75
C SER A 36 -5.20 -14.11 21.80
N ILE A 37 -6.52 -14.27 21.93
CA ILE A 37 -7.51 -13.58 21.10
C ILE A 37 -7.51 -12.08 21.38
N VAL A 38 -7.38 -11.67 22.66
CA VAL A 38 -7.37 -10.26 23.05
C VAL A 38 -6.06 -9.57 22.68
N ASN A 39 -4.92 -10.27 22.78
CA ASN A 39 -3.61 -9.65 22.71
C ASN A 39 -2.95 -9.72 21.32
N LEU A 40 -3.52 -10.46 20.37
CA LEU A 40 -2.91 -10.72 19.07
C LEU A 40 -3.81 -10.23 17.93
N PHE A 41 -3.49 -9.07 17.36
CA PHE A 41 -4.29 -8.43 16.31
C PHE A 41 -4.08 -9.00 14.89
N TRP A 42 -3.28 -10.06 14.75
CA TRP A 42 -2.96 -10.66 13.45
C TRP A 42 -3.64 -12.02 13.29
N PRO A 43 -4.68 -12.13 12.43
CA PRO A 43 -5.47 -13.35 12.27
C PRO A 43 -4.66 -14.64 12.00
N PRO A 44 -3.62 -14.63 11.14
CA PRO A 44 -2.83 -15.84 10.90
C PRO A 44 -2.06 -16.32 12.13
N LEU A 45 -1.64 -15.40 13.01
CA LEU A 45 -0.92 -15.73 14.23
C LEU A 45 -1.87 -16.29 15.30
N ILE A 46 -3.13 -15.83 15.34
CA ILE A 46 -4.14 -16.36 16.25
C ILE A 46 -4.37 -17.84 15.96
N VAL A 47 -4.52 -18.21 14.69
CA VAL A 47 -4.71 -19.61 14.26
C VAL A 47 -3.54 -20.50 14.69
N LEU A 48 -2.30 -20.06 14.43
CA LEU A 48 -1.09 -20.79 14.83
C LEU A 48 -0.99 -20.98 16.35
N GLN A 49 -1.38 -19.96 17.11
CA GLN A 49 -1.33 -19.96 18.57
C GLN A 49 -2.42 -20.84 19.19
N LEU A 50 -3.64 -20.80 18.65
CA LEU A 50 -4.70 -21.74 19.04
C LEU A 50 -4.27 -23.18 18.77
N PHE A 51 -3.67 -23.44 17.60
CA PHE A 51 -3.17 -24.78 17.28
C PHE A 51 -2.10 -25.25 18.28
N THR A 52 -1.21 -24.35 18.71
CA THR A 52 -0.18 -24.68 19.70
C THR A 52 -0.77 -24.92 21.08
N VAL A 53 -1.69 -24.08 21.56
CA VAL A 53 -2.37 -24.26 22.86
C VAL A 53 -3.11 -25.60 22.89
N TRP A 54 -3.96 -25.87 21.90
CA TRP A 54 -4.81 -27.05 21.88
C TRP A 54 -4.06 -28.33 21.51
N GLY A 55 -3.08 -28.24 20.60
CA GLY A 55 -2.18 -29.34 20.27
C GLY A 55 -1.34 -29.78 21.47
N THR A 56 -0.77 -28.82 22.20
CA THR A 56 0.00 -29.09 23.42
C THR A 56 -0.90 -29.65 24.52
N TYR A 57 -2.08 -29.05 24.74
CA TYR A 57 -3.08 -29.57 25.67
C TYR A 57 -3.42 -31.03 25.38
N ARG A 58 -3.70 -31.37 24.13
CA ARG A 58 -4.02 -32.74 23.71
C ARG A 58 -2.86 -33.71 23.92
N ALA A 59 -1.63 -33.27 23.67
CA ALA A 59 -0.44 -34.09 23.86
C ALA A 59 -0.15 -34.41 25.35
N ILE A 60 -0.48 -33.49 26.27
CA ILE A 60 -0.17 -33.63 27.70
C ILE A 60 -1.39 -33.97 28.57
N ALA A 61 -2.59 -33.97 27.98
CA ALA A 61 -3.81 -34.37 28.66
C ALA A 61 -3.65 -35.79 29.20
N PRO A 62 -4.00 -36.05 30.46
CA PRO A 62 -3.88 -37.38 31.04
C PRO A 62 -4.72 -38.37 30.21
N SER A 63 -4.04 -39.35 29.59
CA SER A 63 -4.69 -40.48 28.93
C SER A 63 -5.55 -41.17 29.97
N ALA A 64 -6.88 -41.09 29.82
CA ALA A 64 -7.82 -41.53 30.83
C ALA A 64 -7.55 -43.01 31.15
N ALA A 65 -7.12 -43.28 32.38
CA ALA A 65 -7.11 -44.62 32.93
C ALA A 65 -8.54 -45.18 32.84
N THR A 66 -8.62 -46.45 32.48
CA THR A 66 -9.80 -47.27 32.21
C THR A 66 -11.02 -46.87 33.06
N PRO A 67 -12.19 -46.62 32.45
CA PRO A 67 -13.32 -46.04 33.16
C PRO A 67 -13.89 -47.01 34.18
N GLU A 68 -13.92 -46.61 35.45
CA GLU A 68 -14.85 -47.18 36.40
C GLU A 68 -16.29 -46.90 35.93
N LYS A 69 -17.08 -47.96 35.94
CA LYS A 69 -18.40 -48.10 35.35
C LYS A 69 -19.42 -47.28 36.16
N GLY A 70 -19.52 -45.96 35.91
CA GLY A 70 -20.53 -45.15 36.60
C GLY A 70 -20.42 -43.63 36.49
N LYS A 71 -20.50 -43.07 35.27
CA LYS A 71 -21.12 -41.76 34.92
C LYS A 71 -20.74 -41.37 33.48
N PRO A 72 -21.48 -41.86 32.46
CA PRO A 72 -21.15 -41.58 31.05
C PRO A 72 -21.64 -40.24 30.52
N ALA A 73 -22.50 -39.49 31.24
CA ALA A 73 -23.20 -38.34 30.66
C ALA A 73 -22.34 -37.08 30.44
N ARG A 74 -21.37 -36.79 31.31
CA ARG A 74 -20.59 -35.53 31.24
C ARG A 74 -19.46 -35.55 30.22
N VAL A 75 -18.90 -36.72 29.91
CA VAL A 75 -17.75 -36.84 29.00
C VAL A 75 -18.20 -36.77 27.54
N THR A 76 -19.35 -37.36 27.20
CA THR A 76 -19.96 -37.25 25.86
C THR A 76 -20.46 -35.84 25.56
N GLU A 77 -20.98 -35.12 26.55
CA GLU A 77 -21.39 -33.71 26.41
C GLU A 77 -20.18 -32.79 26.18
N LEU A 78 -19.07 -33.02 26.90
CA LEU A 78 -17.80 -32.32 26.68
C LEU A 78 -17.20 -32.62 25.30
N LEU A 79 -17.22 -33.88 24.85
CA LEU A 79 -16.73 -34.25 23.52
C LEU A 79 -17.60 -33.68 22.39
N GLY A 80 -18.92 -33.63 22.57
CA GLY A 80 -19.84 -32.98 21.61
C GLY A 80 -19.64 -31.46 21.53
N SER A 81 -19.36 -30.83 22.67
CA SER A 81 -19.00 -29.40 22.71
C SER A 81 -17.66 -29.12 22.04
N VAL A 82 -16.68 -30.02 22.13
CA VAL A 82 -15.38 -29.87 21.45
C VAL A 82 -15.52 -30.09 19.94
N ASN A 83 -16.31 -31.06 19.50
CA ASN A 83 -16.52 -31.28 18.06
C ASN A 83 -17.27 -30.13 17.40
N SER A 84 -18.35 -29.62 18.01
CA SER A 84 -19.05 -28.43 17.50
C SER A 84 -18.17 -27.17 17.48
N PHE A 85 -17.25 -27.03 18.43
CA PHE A 85 -16.24 -25.98 18.40
C PHE A 85 -15.23 -26.16 17.26
N ILE A 86 -14.77 -27.39 16.99
CA ILE A 86 -13.88 -27.70 15.86
C ILE A 86 -14.59 -27.44 14.52
N ASP A 87 -15.85 -27.84 14.38
CA ASP A 87 -16.64 -27.60 13.18
C ASP A 87 -16.84 -26.09 12.97
N GLY A 88 -17.15 -25.34 14.04
CA GLY A 88 -17.23 -23.88 13.99
C GLY A 88 -15.90 -23.21 13.63
N LEU A 89 -14.77 -23.76 14.09
CA LEU A 89 -13.44 -23.29 13.69
C LEU A 89 -13.14 -23.59 12.22
N ASN A 90 -13.49 -24.78 11.72
CA ASN A 90 -13.30 -25.13 10.32
C ASN A 90 -14.13 -24.21 9.42
N THR A 91 -15.40 -23.97 9.76
CA THR A 91 -16.24 -22.99 9.04
C THR A 91 -15.64 -21.59 9.09
N ALA A 92 -15.17 -21.11 10.25
CA ALA A 92 -14.55 -19.80 10.35
C ALA A 92 -13.22 -19.69 9.57
N VAL A 93 -12.44 -20.78 9.50
CA VAL A 93 -11.21 -20.85 8.69
C VAL A 93 -11.54 -20.86 7.19
N ASP A 94 -12.57 -21.58 6.78
CA ASP A 94 -13.04 -21.62 5.39
C ASP A 94 -13.61 -20.25 4.95
N GLU A 95 -14.40 -19.60 5.80
CA GLU A 95 -14.89 -18.24 5.59
C GLU A 95 -13.74 -17.23 5.51
N LEU A 96 -12.73 -17.34 6.38
CA LEU A 96 -11.52 -16.51 6.31
C LEU A 96 -10.72 -16.79 5.04
N GLY A 97 -10.62 -18.04 4.63
CA GLY A 97 -9.98 -18.46 3.38
C GLY A 97 -10.68 -17.86 2.16
N ALA A 98 -12.01 -17.88 2.14
CA ALA A 98 -12.82 -17.27 1.09
C ALA A 98 -12.66 -15.74 1.06
N ASP A 99 -12.68 -15.06 2.21
CA ASP A 99 -12.47 -13.61 2.29
C ASP A 99 -11.06 -13.20 1.83
N VAL A 100 -10.03 -13.96 2.23
CA VAL A 100 -8.64 -13.73 1.79
C VAL A 100 -8.51 -13.96 0.28
N ALA A 101 -9.10 -15.03 -0.26
CA ALA A 101 -9.10 -15.31 -1.69
C ALA A 101 -9.81 -14.20 -2.48
N LEU A 102 -10.96 -13.73 -2.00
CA LEU A 102 -11.71 -12.63 -2.58
C LEU A 102 -10.88 -11.33 -2.58
N LYS A 103 -10.28 -10.96 -1.44
CA LYS A 103 -9.42 -9.78 -1.32
C LYS A 103 -8.22 -9.84 -2.26
N ARG A 104 -7.60 -11.02 -2.38
CA ARG A 104 -6.49 -11.24 -3.31
C ARG A 104 -6.94 -11.09 -4.77
N ALA A 105 -8.07 -11.68 -5.15
CA ALA A 105 -8.62 -11.55 -6.49
C ALA A 105 -8.98 -10.10 -6.84
N ILE A 106 -9.55 -9.35 -5.88
CA ILE A 106 -9.81 -7.92 -6.04
C ILE A 106 -8.50 -7.17 -6.25
N GLN A 107 -7.48 -7.42 -5.41
CA GLN A 107 -6.20 -6.75 -5.52
C GLN A 107 -5.52 -7.05 -6.85
N GLU A 108 -5.51 -8.30 -7.30
CA GLU A 108 -4.96 -8.70 -8.60
C GLU A 108 -5.71 -8.02 -9.75
N ALA A 109 -7.05 -7.95 -9.68
CA ALA A 109 -7.87 -7.27 -10.68
C ALA A 109 -7.65 -5.74 -10.72
N THR A 110 -7.25 -5.12 -9.60
CA THR A 110 -7.05 -3.66 -9.52
C THR A 110 -5.59 -3.22 -9.50
N LEU A 111 -4.64 -4.15 -9.48
CA LEU A 111 -3.21 -3.85 -9.30
C LEU A 111 -2.67 -2.92 -10.38
N GLY A 112 -3.00 -3.17 -11.64
CA GLY A 112 -2.55 -2.35 -12.77
C GLY A 112 -3.02 -0.90 -12.65
N LEU A 113 -4.29 -0.71 -12.32
CA LEU A 113 -4.90 0.61 -12.10
C LEU A 113 -4.26 1.33 -10.91
N GLN A 114 -4.11 0.64 -9.79
CA GLN A 114 -3.52 1.20 -8.57
C GLN A 114 -2.05 1.59 -8.80
N SER A 115 -1.29 0.74 -9.48
CA SER A 115 0.09 1.02 -9.85
C SER A 115 0.18 2.24 -10.76
N GLY A 116 -0.67 2.32 -11.79
CA GLY A 116 -0.74 3.47 -12.69
C GLY A 116 -1.03 4.77 -11.94
N TYR A 117 -2.09 4.77 -11.11
CA TYR A 117 -2.43 5.88 -10.23
C TYR A 117 -1.27 6.34 -9.35
N ASN A 118 -0.59 5.40 -8.67
CA ASN A 118 0.53 5.73 -7.79
C ASN A 118 1.68 6.36 -8.57
N ILE A 119 2.04 5.82 -9.74
CA ILE A 119 3.11 6.37 -10.59
C ILE A 119 2.76 7.80 -11.04
N GLU A 120 1.53 8.04 -11.50
CA GLU A 120 1.09 9.38 -11.92
C GLU A 120 1.12 10.37 -10.75
N ARG A 121 0.61 9.95 -9.59
CA ARG A 121 0.61 10.76 -8.37
C ARG A 121 2.04 11.09 -7.93
N ASP A 122 2.92 10.11 -7.83
CA ASP A 122 4.31 10.28 -7.41
C ASP A 122 5.05 11.20 -8.39
N GLY A 123 4.81 11.07 -9.70
CA GLY A 123 5.35 11.97 -10.71
C GLY A 123 4.92 13.42 -10.51
N ILE A 124 3.63 13.66 -10.27
CA ILE A 124 3.11 15.01 -10.00
C ILE A 124 3.68 15.57 -8.70
N GLN A 125 3.74 14.77 -7.63
CA GLN A 125 4.28 15.20 -6.34
C GLN A 125 5.77 15.51 -6.42
N SER A 126 6.56 14.67 -7.10
CA SER A 126 8.00 14.86 -7.25
C SER A 126 8.33 16.18 -7.96
N VAL A 127 7.64 16.49 -9.07
CA VAL A 127 7.86 17.78 -9.75
C VAL A 127 7.31 18.95 -8.93
N MET A 128 6.17 18.79 -8.24
CA MET A 128 5.66 19.82 -7.35
C MET A 128 6.66 20.19 -6.24
N GLU A 129 7.36 19.20 -5.68
CA GLU A 129 8.43 19.40 -4.70
C GLU A 129 9.65 20.06 -5.34
N SER A 130 10.13 19.55 -6.47
CA SER A 130 11.26 20.13 -7.21
C SER A 130 11.02 21.59 -7.61
N SER A 131 9.85 21.89 -8.18
CA SER A 131 9.46 23.25 -8.55
C SER A 131 9.37 24.18 -7.34
N LYS A 132 8.94 23.68 -6.18
CA LYS A 132 8.92 24.45 -4.92
C LYS A 132 10.33 24.77 -4.44
N GLU A 133 11.24 23.79 -4.46
CA GLU A 133 12.64 23.99 -4.09
C GLU A 133 13.30 25.01 -5.02
N ARG A 134 13.04 24.90 -6.32
CA ARG A 134 13.53 25.86 -7.32
C ARG A 134 12.98 27.26 -7.09
N LEU A 135 11.68 27.40 -6.83
CA LEU A 135 11.07 28.68 -6.49
C LEU A 135 11.71 29.31 -5.24
N LEU A 136 11.97 28.51 -4.21
CA LEU A 136 12.64 28.98 -3.00
C LEU A 136 14.09 29.39 -3.29
N ALA A 137 14.81 28.65 -4.14
CA ALA A 137 16.14 29.01 -4.58
C ALA A 137 16.15 30.33 -5.37
N ASP A 138 15.19 30.53 -6.27
CA ASP A 138 15.02 31.76 -7.03
C ASP A 138 14.69 32.95 -6.13
N ARG A 139 13.79 32.79 -5.16
CA ARG A 139 13.49 33.84 -4.17
C ARG A 139 14.71 34.19 -3.32
N ARG A 140 15.48 33.19 -2.88
CA ARG A 140 16.74 33.42 -2.15
C ARG A 140 17.76 34.16 -3.02
N ARG A 141 17.89 33.79 -4.29
CA ARG A 141 18.77 34.46 -5.26
C ARG A 141 18.38 35.91 -5.46
N LEU A 142 17.08 36.22 -5.60
CA LEU A 142 16.60 37.59 -5.76
C LEU A 142 16.78 38.43 -4.49
N ALA A 143 16.80 37.81 -3.30
CA ALA A 143 17.07 38.49 -2.03
C ALA A 143 18.57 38.81 -1.81
N LEU A 144 19.48 38.27 -2.62
CA LEU A 144 20.91 38.60 -2.53
C LEU A 144 21.19 40.02 -3.05
N SER A 145 22.23 40.64 -2.50
CA SER A 145 22.80 41.87 -3.07
C SER A 145 23.26 41.64 -4.52
N GLU A 146 23.44 42.71 -5.29
CA GLU A 146 23.93 42.61 -6.68
C GLU A 146 25.27 41.88 -6.78
N ALA A 147 26.21 42.19 -5.88
CA ALA A 147 27.48 41.46 -5.77
C ALA A 147 27.28 39.97 -5.43
N GLY A 148 26.33 39.65 -4.54
CA GLY A 148 25.98 38.28 -4.19
C GLY A 148 25.38 37.50 -5.37
N ARG A 149 24.51 38.13 -6.16
CA ARG A 149 23.93 37.56 -7.38
C ARG A 149 25.00 37.29 -8.44
N ALA A 150 25.91 38.24 -8.66
CA ALA A 150 27.03 38.04 -9.60
C ALA A 150 27.93 36.88 -9.17
N SER A 151 28.25 36.76 -7.88
CA SER A 151 29.04 35.64 -7.36
C SER A 151 28.31 34.30 -7.51
N PHE A 152 27.00 34.26 -7.28
CA PHE A 152 26.19 33.05 -7.47
C PHE A 152 26.19 32.59 -8.93
N GLU A 153 25.93 33.49 -9.88
CA GLU A 153 25.91 33.15 -11.32
C GLU A 153 27.31 32.73 -11.81
N ALA A 154 28.38 33.37 -11.33
CA ALA A 154 29.75 32.95 -11.64
C ALA A 154 30.03 31.51 -11.18
N LYS A 155 29.66 31.16 -9.94
CA LYS A 155 29.82 29.80 -9.41
C LYS A 155 28.94 28.77 -10.11
N LYS A 156 27.72 29.16 -10.49
CA LYS A 156 26.83 28.31 -11.27
C LYS A 156 27.43 28.00 -12.65
N ALA A 157 27.97 29.01 -13.34
CA ALA A 157 28.65 28.83 -14.62
C ALA A 157 29.89 27.93 -14.49
N GLU A 158 30.68 28.11 -13.42
CA GLU A 158 31.82 27.25 -13.11
C GLU A 158 31.39 25.78 -12.91
N LEU A 159 30.32 25.54 -12.14
CA LEU A 159 29.78 24.20 -11.93
C LEU A 159 29.26 23.57 -13.22
N THR A 160 28.52 24.32 -14.04
CA THR A 160 28.03 23.83 -15.34
C THR A 160 29.19 23.46 -16.26
N ALA A 161 30.23 24.30 -16.35
CA ALA A 161 31.42 24.01 -17.14
C ALA A 161 32.18 22.78 -16.62
N ALA A 162 32.25 22.60 -15.29
CA ALA A 162 32.87 21.42 -14.69
C ALA A 162 32.09 20.13 -15.01
N ILE A 163 30.75 20.17 -14.99
CA ILE A 163 29.90 19.04 -15.37
C ILE A 163 30.08 18.72 -16.85
N GLU A 164 30.01 19.71 -17.73
CA GLU A 164 30.21 19.52 -19.18
C GLU A 164 31.59 18.94 -19.49
N LYS A 165 32.64 19.45 -18.82
CA LYS A 165 34.00 18.92 -18.93
C LYS A 165 34.07 17.47 -18.48
N ALA A 166 33.54 17.14 -17.30
CA ALA A 166 33.54 15.76 -16.79
C ALA A 166 32.79 14.80 -17.72
N LEU A 167 31.66 15.23 -18.30
CA LEU A 167 30.91 14.46 -19.28
C LEU A 167 31.69 14.28 -20.60
N SER A 168 32.45 15.28 -21.03
CA SER A 168 33.29 15.16 -22.23
C SER A 168 34.49 14.23 -22.03
N GLU A 169 35.06 14.19 -20.82
CA GLU A 169 36.21 13.37 -20.46
C GLU A 169 35.85 11.89 -20.25
N SER A 170 34.61 11.58 -19.86
CA SER A 170 34.17 10.19 -19.67
C SER A 170 34.02 9.39 -20.98
N GLY A 171 34.13 10.05 -22.15
CA GLY A 171 33.92 9.42 -23.45
C GLY A 171 32.46 9.05 -23.73
N GLU A 172 31.54 9.28 -22.79
CA GLU A 172 30.12 9.26 -23.05
C GLU A 172 29.79 10.50 -23.88
N SER A 173 29.52 10.32 -25.18
CA SER A 173 29.03 11.44 -25.97
C SER A 173 27.76 11.99 -25.30
N VAL A 174 27.80 13.27 -24.92
CA VAL A 174 26.70 14.04 -24.31
C VAL A 174 25.38 13.89 -25.09
N GLY A 175 25.43 13.44 -26.36
CA GLY A 175 24.26 13.24 -27.21
C GLY A 175 23.69 11.82 -27.34
N LYS A 176 24.20 10.75 -26.69
CA LYS A 176 23.71 9.37 -26.97
C LYS A 176 23.15 8.56 -25.81
N THR A 177 23.37 8.91 -24.54
CA THR A 177 22.88 8.07 -23.42
C THR A 177 22.25 8.81 -22.25
N TYR A 178 21.98 10.13 -22.35
CA TYR A 178 20.86 10.68 -21.58
C TYR A 178 19.57 10.16 -22.21
N ARG A 179 19.26 8.89 -21.91
CA ARG A 179 17.96 8.30 -22.19
C ARG A 179 16.99 9.27 -21.54
N SER A 180 16.18 9.97 -22.35
CA SER A 180 15.14 10.83 -21.82
C SER A 180 14.44 10.07 -20.70
N PRO A 181 14.20 10.69 -19.53
CA PRO A 181 13.52 10.02 -18.43
C PRO A 181 12.31 9.28 -19.00
N PRO A 182 12.08 8.01 -18.61
CA PRO A 182 10.94 7.27 -19.12
C PRO A 182 9.69 8.11 -18.91
N GLN A 183 9.01 8.46 -20.00
CA GLN A 183 7.83 9.30 -19.92
C GLN A 183 6.76 8.55 -19.14
N ILE A 184 6.17 9.22 -18.16
CA ILE A 184 5.07 8.63 -17.39
C ILE A 184 3.85 8.52 -18.32
N ALA A 185 3.48 7.28 -18.64
CA ALA A 185 2.29 7.00 -19.43
C ALA A 185 1.02 7.27 -18.62
N LEU A 186 -0.04 7.73 -19.31
CA LEU A 186 -1.34 7.90 -18.69
C LEU A 186 -2.06 6.55 -18.55
N THR A 187 -2.61 6.32 -17.38
CA THR A 187 -3.48 5.20 -17.04
C THR A 187 -4.90 5.56 -17.44
N ASP A 188 -5.59 4.67 -18.15
CA ASP A 188 -7.03 4.85 -18.40
C ASP A 188 -7.82 4.53 -17.12
N LEU A 189 -8.60 5.49 -16.64
CA LEU A 189 -9.36 5.42 -15.39
C LEU A 189 -10.87 5.29 -15.63
N THR A 190 -11.29 4.95 -16.85
CA THR A 190 -12.72 4.92 -17.23
C THR A 190 -13.42 3.62 -16.85
N ALA A 191 -12.71 2.49 -16.84
CA ALA A 191 -13.30 1.18 -16.55
C ALA A 191 -12.35 0.30 -15.73
N PRO A 192 -12.87 -0.49 -14.76
CA PRO A 192 -12.06 -1.52 -14.13
C PRO A 192 -11.77 -2.66 -15.11
N VAL A 193 -10.76 -3.46 -14.76
CA VAL A 193 -10.46 -4.69 -15.48
C VAL A 193 -11.63 -5.68 -15.33
N PRO A 194 -12.15 -6.24 -16.43
CA PRO A 194 -13.20 -7.26 -16.36
C PRO A 194 -12.72 -8.49 -15.58
N HIS A 195 -13.61 -9.09 -14.78
CA HIS A 195 -13.33 -10.32 -14.07
C HIS A 195 -14.47 -11.32 -14.30
N GLU A 196 -14.15 -12.60 -14.47
CA GLU A 196 -15.14 -13.66 -14.75
C GLU A 196 -16.11 -13.87 -13.57
N ASN A 197 -15.60 -13.77 -12.34
CA ASN A 197 -16.42 -13.83 -11.13
C ASN A 197 -17.17 -12.49 -10.88
N PRO A 198 -18.52 -12.51 -10.80
CA PRO A 198 -19.35 -11.31 -10.62
C PRO A 198 -19.13 -10.61 -9.28
N GLU A 199 -18.81 -11.33 -8.21
CA GLU A 199 -18.55 -10.74 -6.89
C GLU A 199 -17.24 -9.96 -6.89
N VAL A 200 -16.19 -10.54 -7.49
CA VAL A 200 -14.89 -9.89 -7.68
C VAL A 200 -15.06 -8.67 -8.58
N ALA A 201 -15.82 -8.77 -9.68
CA ALA A 201 -16.08 -7.66 -10.58
C ALA A 201 -16.79 -6.50 -9.87
N ALA A 202 -17.83 -6.77 -9.07
CA ALA A 202 -18.55 -5.76 -8.31
C ALA A 202 -17.65 -5.10 -7.24
N ALA A 203 -16.80 -5.88 -6.57
CA ALA A 203 -15.86 -5.35 -5.59
C ALA A 203 -14.72 -4.53 -6.25
N ALA A 204 -14.17 -4.99 -7.37
CA ALA A 204 -13.19 -4.27 -8.17
C ALA A 204 -13.76 -2.93 -8.70
N GLN A 205 -15.02 -2.91 -9.14
CA GLN A 205 -15.72 -1.69 -9.55
C GLN A 205 -15.84 -0.69 -8.38
N ARG A 206 -16.18 -1.15 -7.17
CA ARG A 206 -16.23 -0.30 -5.97
C ARG A 206 -14.86 0.26 -5.61
N HIS A 207 -13.81 -0.57 -5.69
CA HIS A 207 -12.44 -0.15 -5.43
C HIS A 207 -11.94 0.86 -6.47
N HIS A 208 -12.17 0.61 -7.75
CA HIS A 208 -11.92 1.54 -8.86
C HIS A 208 -12.59 2.90 -8.60
N ALA A 209 -13.87 2.92 -8.25
CA ALA A 209 -14.58 4.16 -7.93
C ALA A 209 -13.97 4.90 -6.72
N SER A 210 -13.40 4.19 -5.75
CA SER A 210 -12.65 4.83 -4.65
C SER A 210 -11.36 5.48 -5.16
N LEU A 211 -10.56 4.76 -5.94
CA LEU A 211 -9.31 5.26 -6.51
C LEU A 211 -9.55 6.50 -7.37
N VAL A 212 -10.58 6.50 -8.22
CA VAL A 212 -10.95 7.67 -9.04
C VAL A 212 -11.33 8.87 -8.16
N ARG A 213 -12.11 8.68 -7.10
CA ARG A 213 -12.45 9.77 -6.17
C ARG A 213 -11.23 10.32 -5.43
N GLU A 214 -10.35 9.44 -4.95
CA GLU A 214 -9.12 9.82 -4.28
C GLU A 214 -8.20 10.61 -5.22
N TYR A 215 -8.07 10.18 -6.47
CA TYR A 215 -7.28 10.89 -7.46
C TYR A 215 -7.90 12.23 -7.86
N SER A 216 -9.22 12.29 -7.99
CA SER A 216 -9.95 13.56 -8.23
C SER A 216 -9.64 14.57 -7.12
N LYS A 217 -9.68 14.13 -5.87
CA LYS A 217 -9.35 14.98 -4.72
C LYS A 217 -7.90 15.45 -4.76
N PHE A 218 -6.97 14.54 -5.07
CA PHE A 218 -5.56 14.89 -5.24
C PHE A 218 -5.34 15.93 -6.34
N LEU A 219 -5.94 15.76 -7.52
CA LEU A 219 -5.84 16.73 -8.61
C LEU A 219 -6.44 18.08 -8.23
N ALA A 220 -7.56 18.10 -7.50
CA ALA A 220 -8.14 19.33 -6.97
C ALA A 220 -7.19 20.06 -6.02
N ASP A 221 -6.52 19.34 -5.12
CA ASP A 221 -5.53 19.91 -4.20
C ASP A 221 -4.31 20.49 -4.95
N VAL A 222 -3.85 19.79 -5.99
CA VAL A 222 -2.77 20.25 -6.88
C VAL A 222 -3.16 21.54 -7.59
N VAL A 223 -4.32 21.56 -8.26
CA VAL A 223 -4.84 22.73 -8.98
C VAL A 223 -5.02 23.92 -8.04
N ALA A 224 -5.66 23.72 -6.87
CA ALA A 224 -5.86 24.77 -5.88
C ALA A 224 -4.54 25.36 -5.37
N ARG A 225 -3.48 24.55 -5.27
CA ARG A 225 -2.14 25.02 -4.93
C ARG A 225 -1.50 25.84 -6.06
N LEU A 226 -1.57 25.37 -7.30
CA LEU A 226 -1.02 26.07 -8.47
C LEU A 226 -1.74 27.40 -8.74
N GLN A 227 -3.05 27.47 -8.47
CA GLN A 227 -3.82 28.71 -8.59
C GLN A 227 -3.44 29.75 -7.53
N ARG A 228 -3.11 29.33 -6.31
CA ARG A 228 -2.68 30.23 -5.23
C ARG A 228 -1.28 30.81 -5.46
N GLU A 229 -0.37 30.05 -6.03
CA GLU A 229 1.04 30.44 -6.22
C GLU A 229 1.40 30.49 -7.72
N LYS A 230 1.12 31.61 -8.39
CA LYS A 230 1.35 31.77 -9.85
C LYS A 230 2.80 31.51 -10.29
N GLU A 231 3.78 31.90 -9.46
CA GLU A 231 5.21 31.65 -9.74
C GLU A 231 5.53 30.15 -9.71
N LEU A 232 4.94 29.41 -8.74
CA LEU A 232 5.07 27.96 -8.66
C LEU A 232 4.46 27.30 -9.90
N ARG A 233 3.30 27.79 -10.35
CA ARG A 233 2.64 27.29 -11.55
C ARG A 233 3.53 27.37 -12.80
N ALA A 234 4.14 28.52 -13.04
CA ALA A 234 5.01 28.70 -14.21
C ALA A 234 6.20 27.72 -14.21
N ILE A 235 6.84 27.51 -13.05
CA ILE A 235 7.96 26.57 -12.91
C ILE A 235 7.46 25.12 -13.08
N PHE A 236 6.36 24.78 -12.40
CA PHE A 236 5.76 23.45 -12.47
C PHE A 236 5.34 23.05 -13.88
N GLU A 237 4.65 23.92 -14.62
CA GLU A 237 4.24 23.64 -16.01
C GLU A 237 5.46 23.45 -16.91
N THR A 238 6.53 24.25 -16.71
CA THR A 238 7.78 24.10 -17.48
C THR A 238 8.45 22.76 -17.23
N GLU A 239 8.59 22.37 -15.96
CA GLU A 239 9.21 21.09 -15.57
C GLU A 239 8.35 19.90 -15.98
N MET A 240 7.04 20.00 -15.81
CA MET A 240 6.12 18.93 -16.15
C MET A 240 5.99 18.73 -17.66
N ASN A 241 6.03 19.81 -18.45
CA ASN A 241 6.08 19.70 -19.92
C ASN A 241 7.37 19.03 -20.42
N ALA A 242 8.47 19.18 -19.69
CA ALA A 242 9.74 18.52 -20.02
C ALA A 242 9.77 17.03 -19.63
N LEU A 243 9.21 16.69 -18.46
CA LEU A 243 9.31 15.35 -17.87
C LEU A 243 8.12 14.44 -18.19
N ALA A 244 6.90 14.94 -18.03
CA ALA A 244 5.67 14.17 -18.22
C ALA A 244 4.55 15.07 -18.79
N PRO A 245 4.68 15.49 -20.06
CA PRO A 245 3.72 16.41 -20.69
C PRO A 245 2.29 15.84 -20.69
N ALA A 246 2.13 14.52 -20.78
CA ALA A 246 0.81 13.88 -20.75
C ALA A 246 0.09 14.10 -19.40
N LEU A 247 0.82 14.09 -18.27
CA LEU A 247 0.25 14.38 -16.95
C LEU A 247 -0.15 15.84 -16.81
N LEU A 248 0.64 16.76 -17.37
CA LEU A 248 0.27 18.17 -17.43
C LEU A 248 -1.08 18.34 -18.15
N TRP A 249 -1.26 17.68 -19.30
CA TRP A 249 -2.54 17.71 -20.02
C TRP A 249 -3.70 17.12 -19.22
N ARG A 250 -3.47 16.05 -18.43
CA ARG A 250 -4.51 15.52 -17.54
C ARG A 250 -4.91 16.55 -16.49
N ILE A 251 -3.96 17.23 -15.85
CA ILE A 251 -4.23 18.29 -14.86
C ILE A 251 -5.01 19.44 -15.50
N GLU A 252 -4.61 19.89 -16.70
CA GLU A 252 -5.32 20.94 -17.42
C GLU A 252 -6.74 20.54 -17.83
N CYS A 253 -6.92 19.29 -18.27
CA CYS A 253 -8.24 18.73 -18.59
C CYS A 253 -9.13 18.69 -17.34
N PHE A 254 -8.58 18.27 -16.20
CA PHE A 254 -9.26 18.28 -14.91
C PHE A 254 -9.66 19.71 -14.49
N GLU A 255 -8.73 20.67 -14.57
CA GLU A 255 -8.97 22.08 -14.24
C GLU A 255 -10.05 22.70 -15.12
N ALA A 256 -10.12 22.32 -16.40
CA ALA A 256 -11.16 22.77 -17.33
C ALA A 256 -12.52 22.08 -17.12
N GLY A 257 -12.64 21.14 -16.18
CA GLY A 257 -13.86 20.35 -15.98
C GLY A 257 -14.14 19.35 -17.11
N GLY A 258 -13.12 18.98 -17.89
CA GLY A 258 -13.23 18.01 -18.98
C GLY A 258 -13.20 16.55 -18.49
N ASP A 259 -13.31 15.62 -19.44
CA ASP A 259 -13.14 14.19 -19.18
C ASP A 259 -11.65 13.86 -19.06
N TRP A 260 -11.13 14.00 -17.85
CA TRP A 260 -9.73 13.74 -17.51
C TRP A 260 -9.44 12.28 -17.19
N GLN A 261 -10.46 11.42 -17.06
CA GLN A 261 -10.29 10.01 -16.70
C GLN A 261 -9.88 9.18 -17.93
N SER A 262 -10.42 9.52 -19.10
CA SER A 262 -10.08 8.88 -20.37
C SER A 262 -8.80 9.44 -20.97
N VAL A 263 -7.85 8.55 -21.29
CA VAL A 263 -6.63 8.91 -22.02
C VAL A 263 -6.99 9.52 -23.38
N ALA A 264 -7.94 8.91 -24.09
CA ALA A 264 -8.39 9.40 -25.40
C ALA A 264 -8.99 10.81 -25.33
N SER A 265 -9.73 11.13 -24.28
CA SER A 265 -10.28 12.48 -24.07
C SER A 265 -9.18 13.51 -23.79
N VAL A 266 -8.17 13.16 -22.97
CA VAL A 266 -7.00 14.02 -22.71
C VAL A 266 -6.19 14.26 -23.99
N GLU A 267 -5.95 13.22 -24.79
CA GLU A 267 -5.24 13.33 -26.07
C GLU A 267 -6.01 14.17 -27.11
N ARG A 268 -7.33 14.04 -27.14
CA ARG A 268 -8.20 14.85 -27.99
C ARG A 268 -8.12 16.33 -27.59
N ALA A 269 -8.23 16.64 -26.30
CA ALA A 269 -8.12 18.00 -25.78
C ALA A 269 -6.75 18.64 -26.12
N ARG A 270 -5.67 17.85 -25.97
CA ARG A 270 -4.31 18.26 -26.38
C ARG A 270 -4.24 18.58 -27.87
N SER A 271 -4.86 17.76 -28.72
CA SER A 271 -4.81 17.92 -30.17
C SER A 271 -5.56 19.17 -30.64
N GLN A 272 -6.69 19.48 -30.01
CA GLN A 272 -7.50 20.67 -30.32
C GLN A 272 -6.80 21.98 -29.96
N ARG A 273 -6.02 22.03 -28.88
CA ARG A 273 -5.23 23.22 -28.48
C ARG A 273 -3.98 23.45 -29.32
N ARG A 274 -3.53 22.48 -30.11
CA ARG A 274 -2.35 22.59 -30.98
C ARG A 274 -2.67 23.11 -32.38
N VAL A 275 -3.95 23.33 -32.71
CA VAL A 275 -4.35 23.98 -33.96
C VAL A 275 -4.39 25.49 -33.71
N PRO A 276 -3.51 26.28 -34.33
CA PRO A 276 -3.50 27.74 -34.21
C PRO A 276 -4.72 28.40 -34.84
#